data_AF-A0A0J7KEE9-F1
#
_entry.id   AF-A0A0J7KEE9-F1
#
_cell.length_a   1.000
_cell.length_b   1.000
_cell.length_c   1.000
_cell.angle_alpha   90.00
_cell.angle_beta   90.00
_cell.angle_gamma   90.00
#
_symmetry.space_group_name_H-M   'P 1'
#
loop_
_entity.id
_entity.type
_entity.pdbx_description
1 polymer ?
#
loop_
_entity_poly.entity_id
_entity_poly.type
_entity_poly.pdbx_seq_one_letter_code
_entity_poly.pdbx_strand_id
1 'polypeptide(L)'
;MELEALLRNCALAKKPDENSPEENEKKEDKYFRRIYQQWKGAKARDNDATYKIIPKFYFKLPKEDEILPQKLREETRALFLQRRSRQLLDNNELKALWVLLDKHHSPPLSGDEQLINYEDFKKVSKLAGAKCSSYFTAVVFAKLQQGDAHGRISIMALFNYVMRKVWLHQTRIGLSLYDVTGQGYLRESDLENYILELIPTLPQLEGLEKSFHSFYVCTAVRKFLFFLDPLRTGRVRIQDILACSFLDDLLELRDEDLPKDLQEANWFSAPSALKVYGQYLNLDRDHNGMLNKEELAG
;
A
#
# COMPACT_ATOMS: atom_id res chain seq x y z
N MET A 1 -8.39 -28.29 -35.91
CA MET A 1 -7.65 -28.64 -37.15
C MET A 1 -7.44 -27.46 -38.11
N GLU A 2 -8.16 -26.33 -38.00
CA GLU A 2 -7.99 -25.21 -38.95
C GLU A 2 -6.81 -24.26 -38.64
N LEU A 3 -6.45 -24.07 -37.37
CA LEU A 3 -5.43 -23.09 -36.97
C LEU A 3 -4.02 -23.48 -37.42
N GLU A 4 -3.67 -24.77 -37.35
CA GLU A 4 -2.35 -25.28 -37.73
C GLU A 4 -2.12 -25.20 -39.25
N ALA A 5 -3.17 -25.47 -40.04
CA ALA A 5 -3.14 -25.31 -41.49
C ALA A 5 -3.07 -23.83 -41.91
N LEU A 6 -3.80 -22.94 -41.21
CA LEU A 6 -3.73 -21.49 -41.42
C LEU A 6 -2.34 -20.92 -41.11
N LEU A 7 -1.73 -21.34 -40.00
CA LEU A 7 -0.38 -20.89 -39.61
C LEU A 7 0.69 -21.38 -40.59
N ARG A 8 0.59 -22.63 -41.08
CA ARG A 8 1.48 -23.14 -42.14
C ARG A 8 1.35 -22.36 -43.45
N ASN A 9 0.13 -22.01 -43.85
CA ASN A 9 -0.09 -21.22 -45.05
C ASN A 9 0.43 -19.78 -44.91
N CYS A 10 0.30 -19.15 -43.74
CA CYS A 10 0.88 -17.83 -43.49
C CYS A 10 2.42 -17.85 -43.48
N ALA A 11 3.04 -18.94 -42.99
CA ALA A 11 4.49 -19.11 -43.01
C ALA A 11 5.03 -19.29 -44.45
N LEU A 12 4.29 -20.01 -45.30
CA LEU A 12 4.62 -20.21 -46.71
C LEU A 12 4.33 -18.98 -47.58
N ALA A 13 3.39 -18.12 -47.18
CA ALA A 13 3.00 -16.90 -47.88
C ALA A 13 3.85 -15.66 -47.56
N LYS A 14 4.96 -15.80 -46.81
CA LYS A 14 5.91 -14.70 -46.56
C LYS A 14 6.49 -14.17 -47.88
N LYS A 15 5.81 -13.20 -48.50
CA LYS A 15 6.49 -12.15 -49.25
C LYS A 15 7.42 -11.42 -48.27
N PRO A 16 8.64 -11.04 -48.68
CA PRO A 16 9.48 -10.18 -47.84
C PRO A 16 8.66 -8.93 -47.52
N ASP A 17 8.40 -8.69 -46.24
CA ASP A 17 7.69 -7.50 -45.80
C ASP A 17 8.63 -6.32 -46.03
N GLU A 18 8.43 -5.57 -47.12
CA GLU A 18 9.25 -4.39 -47.50
C GLU A 18 9.09 -3.21 -46.52
N ASN A 19 8.26 -3.36 -45.48
CA ASN A 19 7.96 -2.30 -44.54
C ASN A 19 9.00 -2.25 -43.41
N SER A 20 9.32 -1.04 -42.99
CA SER A 20 10.23 -0.84 -41.86
C SER A 20 9.61 -1.41 -40.56
N PRO A 21 10.43 -1.75 -39.55
CA PRO A 21 9.93 -2.21 -38.25
C PRO A 21 8.87 -1.28 -37.65
N GLU A 22 9.05 0.04 -37.81
CA GLU A 22 8.11 1.06 -37.35
C GLU A 22 6.77 1.06 -38.12
N GLU A 23 6.77 0.70 -39.40
CA GLU A 23 5.55 0.60 -40.20
C GLU A 23 4.74 -0.66 -39.85
N ASN A 24 5.43 -1.75 -39.51
CA ASN A 24 4.79 -2.96 -39.00
C ASN A 24 4.18 -2.73 -37.62
N GLU A 25 4.89 -2.04 -36.72
CA GLU A 25 4.36 -1.65 -35.42
C GLU A 25 3.09 -0.78 -35.57
N LYS A 26 3.10 0.22 -36.47
CA LYS A 26 1.91 1.04 -36.74
C LYS A 26 0.73 0.22 -37.30
N LYS A 27 0.99 -0.80 -38.13
CA LYS A 27 -0.05 -1.69 -38.66
C LYS A 27 -0.63 -2.57 -37.55
N GLU A 28 0.22 -3.17 -36.72
CA GLU A 28 -0.17 -3.96 -35.55
C GLU A 28 -1.03 -3.12 -34.60
N ASP A 29 -0.58 -1.89 -34.30
CA ASP A 29 -1.28 -0.96 -33.42
C ASP A 29 -2.67 -0.59 -33.98
N LYS A 30 -2.77 -0.40 -35.30
CA LYS A 30 -4.05 -0.17 -35.98
C LYS A 30 -4.98 -1.38 -35.93
N TYR A 31 -4.45 -2.59 -36.14
CA TYR A 31 -5.21 -3.83 -36.03
C TYR A 31 -5.69 -4.07 -34.60
N PHE A 32 -4.80 -3.91 -33.63
CA PHE A 32 -5.12 -4.00 -32.20
C PHE A 32 -6.22 -3.01 -31.82
N ARG A 33 -6.09 -1.73 -32.19
CA ARG A 33 -7.13 -0.72 -31.92
C ARG A 33 -8.48 -1.10 -32.51
N ARG A 34 -8.52 -1.67 -33.71
CA ARG A 34 -9.76 -2.11 -34.35
C ARG A 34 -10.42 -3.25 -33.57
N ILE A 35 -9.65 -4.28 -33.21
CA ILE A 35 -10.14 -5.43 -32.44
C ILE A 35 -10.58 -4.98 -31.05
N TYR A 36 -9.76 -4.17 -30.38
CA TYR A 36 -10.06 -3.61 -29.06
C TYR A 36 -11.35 -2.77 -29.06
N GLN A 37 -11.56 -1.93 -30.09
CA GLN A 37 -12.80 -1.15 -30.22
C GLN A 37 -14.04 -2.03 -30.43
N GLN A 38 -13.90 -3.15 -31.15
CA GLN A 38 -14.99 -4.12 -31.31
C GLN A 38 -15.29 -4.85 -30.00
N TRP A 39 -14.25 -5.28 -29.28
CA TRP A 39 -14.35 -6.00 -28.00
C TRP A 39 -14.81 -5.15 -26.82
N LYS A 40 -14.40 -3.88 -26.74
CA LYS A 40 -14.85 -2.93 -25.70
C LYS A 40 -16.35 -2.62 -25.78
N GLY A 41 -17.03 -3.09 -26.83
CA GLY A 41 -18.42 -2.83 -27.12
C GLY A 41 -18.66 -1.43 -27.67
N ALA A 42 -19.60 -1.30 -28.61
CA ALA A 42 -20.00 -0.03 -29.22
C ALA A 42 -20.56 1.03 -28.24
N LYS A 43 -20.63 0.72 -26.93
CA LYS A 43 -21.13 1.60 -25.87
C LYS A 43 -20.10 2.58 -25.31
N ALA A 44 -18.84 2.55 -25.77
CA ALA A 44 -17.76 3.40 -25.25
C ALA A 44 -17.60 4.76 -25.96
N ARG A 45 -18.44 5.10 -26.94
CA ARG A 45 -18.51 6.48 -27.45
C ARG A 45 -19.47 7.26 -26.55
N ASP A 46 -18.92 7.83 -25.48
CA ASP A 46 -19.58 8.86 -24.68
C ASP A 46 -19.80 10.11 -25.54
N ASN A 47 -20.80 10.06 -26.42
CA ASN A 47 -21.18 11.16 -27.32
C ASN A 47 -22.09 12.19 -26.62
N ASP A 48 -22.19 12.14 -25.30
CA ASP A 48 -22.99 13.11 -24.56
C ASP A 48 -22.38 14.51 -24.71
N ALA A 49 -23.17 15.44 -25.25
CA ALA A 49 -22.75 16.82 -25.47
C ALA A 49 -22.34 17.52 -24.17
N THR A 50 -22.85 17.06 -23.02
CA THR A 50 -22.48 17.59 -21.70
C THR A 50 -21.00 17.42 -21.38
N TYR A 51 -20.33 16.39 -21.90
CA TYR A 51 -18.90 16.18 -21.67
C TYR A 51 -17.99 17.25 -22.28
N LYS A 52 -18.52 18.11 -23.17
CA LYS A 52 -17.81 19.30 -23.66
C LYS A 52 -17.71 20.41 -22.62
N ILE A 53 -18.65 20.45 -21.67
CA ILE A 53 -18.75 21.49 -20.64
C ILE A 53 -18.32 20.93 -19.28
N ILE A 54 -18.73 19.70 -18.95
CA ILE A 54 -18.46 19.03 -17.68
C ILE A 54 -17.59 17.79 -17.95
N PRO A 55 -16.31 17.80 -17.55
CA PRO A 55 -15.45 16.64 -17.73
C PRO A 55 -16.04 15.39 -17.06
N LYS A 56 -15.88 14.23 -17.71
CA LYS A 56 -16.29 12.96 -17.12
C LYS A 56 -15.46 12.69 -15.85
N PHE A 57 -16.13 12.66 -14.71
CA PHE A 57 -15.49 12.43 -13.40
C PHE A 57 -15.78 11.03 -12.82
N TYR A 58 -16.85 10.37 -13.28
CA TYR A 58 -17.19 9.03 -12.85
C TYR A 58 -16.89 8.00 -13.95
N PHE A 59 -16.10 6.99 -13.60
CA PHE A 59 -15.74 5.89 -14.47
C PHE A 59 -16.21 4.59 -13.81
N LYS A 60 -17.22 3.95 -14.41
CA LYS A 60 -17.77 2.69 -13.89
C LYS A 60 -16.70 1.60 -13.93
N LEU A 61 -16.64 0.80 -12.87
CA LEU A 61 -15.78 -0.38 -12.83
C LEU A 61 -16.24 -1.41 -13.87
N PRO A 62 -15.31 -2.11 -14.54
CA PRO A 62 -15.65 -3.25 -15.36
C PRO A 62 -16.38 -4.32 -14.55
N LYS A 63 -17.38 -4.95 -15.15
CA LYS A 63 -18.08 -6.09 -14.57
C LYS A 63 -17.20 -7.36 -14.62
N GLU A 64 -17.60 -8.39 -13.88
CA GLU A 64 -16.90 -9.68 -13.82
C GLU A 64 -16.84 -10.42 -15.18
N ASP A 65 -17.81 -10.18 -16.07
CA ASP A 65 -17.80 -10.69 -17.44
C ASP A 65 -16.83 -9.95 -18.38
N GLU A 66 -16.36 -8.76 -17.99
CA GLU A 66 -15.47 -7.92 -18.80
C GLU A 66 -13.98 -8.18 -18.49
N ILE A 67 -13.52 -9.38 -18.84
CA ILE A 67 -12.18 -9.91 -18.49
C ILE A 67 -11.03 -8.96 -18.94
N LEU A 68 -11.04 -8.51 -20.20
CA LEU A 68 -9.94 -7.69 -20.74
C LEU A 68 -9.84 -6.31 -20.04
N PRO A 69 -10.93 -5.53 -19.90
CA PRO A 69 -10.91 -4.31 -19.10
C PRO A 69 -10.48 -4.51 -17.64
N GLN A 70 -10.86 -5.62 -17.01
CA GLN A 70 -10.40 -5.95 -15.65
C GLN A 70 -8.89 -6.17 -15.62
N LYS A 71 -8.36 -7.03 -16.48
CA LYS A 71 -6.92 -7.29 -16.55
C LYS A 71 -6.10 -6.05 -16.90
N LEU A 72 -6.59 -5.22 -17.82
CA LEU A 72 -5.92 -3.95 -18.12
C LEU A 72 -5.90 -3.02 -16.90
N ARG A 73 -6.98 -2.98 -16.11
CA ARG A 73 -7.06 -2.19 -14.89
C ARG A 73 -6.10 -2.71 -13.83
N GLU A 74 -6.06 -4.03 -13.61
CA GLU A 74 -5.14 -4.68 -12.67
C GLU A 74 -3.68 -4.34 -13.02
N GLU A 75 -3.27 -4.54 -14.27
CA GLU A 75 -1.91 -4.24 -14.74
C GLU A 75 -1.56 -2.75 -14.65
N THR A 76 -2.47 -1.87 -15.09
CA THR A 76 -2.26 -0.42 -15.00
C THR A 76 -2.05 0.02 -13.55
N ARG A 77 -2.81 -0.57 -12.61
CA ARG A 77 -2.69 -0.29 -11.18
C ARG A 77 -1.40 -0.84 -10.61
N ALA A 78 -1.02 -2.07 -10.94
CA ALA A 78 0.24 -2.66 -10.50
C ALA A 78 1.43 -1.80 -10.95
N LEU A 79 1.47 -1.38 -12.21
CA LEU A 79 2.51 -0.48 -12.74
C LEU A 79 2.49 0.90 -12.07
N PHE A 80 1.30 1.46 -11.80
CA PHE A 80 1.19 2.71 -11.07
C PHE A 80 1.77 2.62 -9.66
N LEU A 81 1.40 1.58 -8.90
CA LEU A 81 1.90 1.35 -7.54
C LEU A 81 3.41 1.08 -7.55
N GLN A 82 3.91 0.30 -8.51
CA GLN A 82 5.34 0.06 -8.69
C GLN A 82 6.11 1.36 -8.98
N ARG A 83 5.58 2.22 -9.87
CA ARG A 83 6.17 3.54 -10.15
C ARG A 83 6.20 4.42 -8.90
N ARG A 84 5.12 4.42 -8.11
CA ARG A 84 5.07 5.16 -6.83
C ARG A 84 6.08 4.61 -5.82
N SER A 85 6.21 3.29 -5.73
CA SER A 85 7.17 2.64 -4.83
C SER A 85 8.61 3.04 -5.18
N ARG A 86 8.96 3.07 -6.48
CA ARG A 86 10.30 3.48 -6.95
C ARG A 86 10.64 4.94 -6.68
N GLN A 87 9.64 5.80 -6.45
CA GLN A 87 9.86 7.21 -6.10
C GLN A 87 10.22 7.39 -4.62
N LEU A 88 9.98 6.39 -3.78
CA LEU A 88 10.31 6.43 -2.37
C LEU A 88 11.82 6.18 -2.15
N LEU A 89 12.30 6.66 -1.01
CA LEU A 89 13.67 6.42 -0.57
C LEU A 89 13.78 4.98 -0.08
N ASP A 90 14.80 4.26 -0.53
CA ASP A 90 15.15 2.97 0.04
C ASP A 90 16.05 3.11 1.28
N ASN A 91 16.36 1.99 1.93
CA ASN A 91 17.17 1.98 3.15
C ASN A 91 18.59 2.53 2.95
N ASN A 92 19.18 2.36 1.76
CA ASN A 92 20.52 2.86 1.47
C ASN A 92 20.48 4.37 1.21
N GLU A 93 19.47 4.86 0.50
CA GLU A 93 19.22 6.28 0.27
C GLU A 93 18.92 7.02 1.58
N LEU A 94 18.17 6.40 2.50
CA LEU A 94 17.94 6.94 3.85
C LEU A 94 19.23 7.03 4.67
N LYS A 95 20.07 5.98 4.66
CA LYS A 95 21.39 6.02 5.31
C LYS A 95 22.29 7.11 4.71
N ALA A 96 22.31 7.22 3.38
CA ALA A 96 23.08 8.26 2.70
C ALA A 96 22.59 9.67 3.06
N LEU A 97 21.27 9.87 3.19
CA LEU A 97 20.69 11.12 3.64
C LEU A 97 21.10 11.46 5.08
N TRP A 98 21.11 10.48 5.99
CA TRP A 98 21.58 10.67 7.37
C TRP A 98 23.02 11.17 7.40
N VAL A 99 23.93 10.48 6.71
CA VAL A 99 25.35 10.86 6.62
C VAL A 99 25.52 12.26 6.01
N LEU A 100 24.71 12.59 5.01
CA LEU A 100 24.75 13.91 4.39
C LEU A 100 24.28 15.02 5.33
N LEU A 101 23.23 14.77 6.11
CA LEU A 101 22.74 15.72 7.11
C LEU A 101 23.78 15.96 8.21
N ASP A 102 24.35 14.88 8.75
CA ASP A 102 25.39 14.90 9.78
C ASP A 102 26.60 15.76 9.34
N LYS A 103 27.02 15.65 8.07
CA LYS A 103 28.12 16.45 7.51
C LYS A 103 27.82 17.95 7.37
N HIS A 104 26.55 18.34 7.32
CA HIS A 104 26.11 19.71 6.99
C HIS A 104 25.37 20.40 8.15
N HIS A 105 25.67 20.03 9.40
CA HIS A 105 25.15 20.71 10.57
C HIS A 105 25.68 22.16 10.68
N SER A 106 24.88 23.06 11.24
CA SER A 106 25.19 24.48 11.35
C SER A 106 25.61 24.86 12.78
N PRO A 107 26.72 25.60 12.98
CA PRO A 107 27.13 26.09 14.30
C PRO A 107 26.15 27.14 14.87
N PRO A 108 26.17 27.42 16.19
CA PRO A 108 26.96 26.75 17.24
C PRO A 108 26.43 25.35 17.57
N LEU A 109 27.31 24.45 17.98
CA LEU A 109 26.93 23.14 18.51
C LEU A 109 26.26 23.35 19.88
N SER A 110 24.93 23.22 19.91
CA SER A 110 24.12 23.38 21.12
C SER A 110 23.99 22.03 21.82
N GLY A 111 25.01 21.62 22.57
CA GLY A 111 25.02 20.33 23.27
C GLY A 111 25.10 19.13 22.31
N ASP A 112 24.37 18.05 22.62
CA ASP A 112 24.31 16.82 21.81
C ASP A 112 23.39 16.94 20.58
N GLU A 113 22.58 17.99 20.47
CA GLU A 113 21.62 18.12 19.38
C GLU A 113 22.23 18.86 18.17
N GLN A 114 22.34 18.14 17.06
CA GLN A 114 22.77 18.72 15.80
C GLN A 114 21.63 19.48 15.12
N LEU A 115 21.90 20.74 14.81
CA LEU A 115 20.94 21.66 14.20
C LEU A 115 21.40 22.06 12.79
N ILE A 116 20.45 22.39 11.91
CA ILE A 116 20.72 22.86 10.55
C ILE A 116 19.93 24.14 10.25
N ASN A 117 20.62 25.15 9.72
CA ASN A 117 20.01 26.39 9.26
C ASN A 117 19.38 26.23 7.86
N TYR A 118 18.65 27.23 7.40
CA TYR A 118 17.94 27.15 6.12
C TYR A 118 18.87 27.12 4.89
N GLU A 119 20.05 27.72 4.98
CA GLU A 119 21.02 27.72 3.87
C GLU A 119 21.63 26.34 3.68
N ASP A 120 22.08 25.71 4.76
CA ASP A 120 22.64 24.36 4.76
C ASP A 120 21.57 23.32 4.42
N PHE A 121 20.32 23.52 4.88
CA PHE A 121 19.17 22.73 4.45
C PHE A 121 18.98 22.76 2.91
N LYS A 122 19.13 23.94 2.28
CA LYS A 122 19.09 24.04 0.80
C LYS A 122 20.30 23.39 0.14
N LYS A 123 21.49 23.46 0.74
CA LYS A 123 22.68 22.78 0.21
C LYS A 123 22.47 21.26 0.21
N VAL A 124 22.02 20.70 1.34
CA VAL A 124 21.67 19.27 1.45
C VAL A 124 20.60 18.90 0.43
N SER A 125 19.54 19.71 0.26
CA SER A 125 18.50 19.45 -0.74
C SER A 125 19.03 19.29 -2.17
N LYS A 126 20.08 20.02 -2.54
CA LYS A 126 20.69 19.91 -3.88
C LYS A 126 21.54 18.66 -4.03
N LEU A 127 22.13 18.19 -2.94
CA LEU A 127 23.00 17.01 -2.89
C LEU A 127 22.21 15.70 -2.73
N ALA A 128 21.08 15.72 -2.03
CA ALA A 128 20.28 14.55 -1.65
C ALA A 128 19.48 13.90 -2.82
N GLY A 129 19.60 14.41 -4.04
CA GLY A 129 18.96 13.86 -5.24
C GLY A 129 17.47 14.21 -5.39
N ALA A 130 16.89 13.82 -6.54
CA ALA A 130 15.54 14.22 -6.95
C ALA A 130 14.40 13.63 -6.07
N LYS A 131 14.60 12.42 -5.53
CA LYS A 131 13.62 11.78 -4.63
C LYS A 131 13.45 12.57 -3.33
N CYS A 132 14.53 13.19 -2.85
CA CYS A 132 14.52 13.94 -1.60
C CYS A 132 13.84 15.31 -1.72
N SER A 133 13.70 15.86 -2.93
CA SER A 133 13.25 17.24 -3.13
C SER A 133 11.88 17.55 -2.50
N SER A 134 10.98 16.56 -2.42
CA SER A 134 9.66 16.72 -1.80
C SER A 134 9.68 16.86 -0.26
N TYR A 135 10.79 16.49 0.38
CA TYR A 135 11.00 16.66 1.82
C TYR A 135 11.69 17.98 2.16
N PHE A 136 12.49 18.52 1.24
CA PHE A 136 13.26 19.73 1.45
C PHE A 136 12.54 21.00 0.95
N THR A 137 11.37 21.28 1.53
CA THR A 137 10.59 22.49 1.19
C THR A 137 10.63 23.53 2.31
N ALA A 138 10.42 24.80 1.97
CA ALA A 138 10.31 25.88 2.97
C ALA A 138 9.21 25.59 4.01
N VAL A 139 8.10 24.98 3.57
CA VAL A 139 6.99 24.59 4.45
C VAL A 139 7.41 23.52 5.46
N VAL A 140 8.21 22.53 5.02
CA VAL A 140 8.73 21.51 5.95
C VAL A 140 9.70 22.13 6.94
N PHE A 141 10.61 22.98 6.49
CA PHE A 141 11.54 23.68 7.38
C PHE A 141 10.80 24.49 8.45
N ALA A 142 9.82 25.31 8.04
CA ALA A 142 9.03 26.11 8.97
C ALA A 142 8.22 25.26 9.97
N LYS A 143 7.68 24.10 9.53
CA LYS A 143 6.95 23.17 10.42
C LYS A 143 7.84 22.51 11.48
N LEU A 144 9.13 22.33 11.17
CA LEU A 144 10.09 21.69 12.07
C LEU A 144 10.83 22.71 12.96
N GLN A 145 10.55 24.00 12.80
CA GLN A 145 11.15 25.04 13.60
C GLN A 145 10.55 25.05 15.01
N GLN A 146 11.39 24.93 16.02
CA GLN A 146 10.99 24.86 17.43
C GLN A 146 11.44 26.10 18.22
N GLY A 147 11.49 27.26 17.55
CA GLY A 147 11.83 28.52 18.21
C GLY A 147 13.31 28.67 18.60
N ASP A 148 14.23 27.93 17.96
CA ASP A 148 15.68 28.15 18.11
C ASP A 148 16.03 29.62 17.80
N ALA A 149 16.86 30.22 18.64
CA ALA A 149 17.24 31.64 18.54
C ALA A 149 17.91 32.00 17.21
N HIS A 150 18.54 31.02 16.55
CA HIS A 150 19.19 31.19 15.25
C HIS A 150 18.32 30.69 14.08
N GLY A 151 17.06 30.33 14.33
CA GLY A 151 16.11 29.86 13.33
C GLY A 151 16.48 28.51 12.70
N ARG A 152 17.19 27.65 13.43
CA ARG A 152 17.59 26.31 12.96
C ARG A 152 16.54 25.25 13.30
N ILE A 153 16.67 24.09 12.67
CA ILE A 153 15.85 22.90 12.97
C ILE A 153 16.73 21.72 13.37
N SER A 154 16.16 20.81 14.16
CA SER A 154 16.82 19.56 14.54
C SER A 154 17.01 18.63 13.36
N ILE A 155 18.24 18.17 13.14
CA ILE A 155 18.56 17.19 12.10
C ILE A 155 17.81 15.88 12.38
N MET A 156 17.74 15.48 13.65
CA MET A 156 16.99 14.30 14.08
C MET A 156 15.50 14.45 13.75
N ALA A 157 14.90 15.62 14.05
CA ALA A 157 13.50 15.86 13.72
C ALA A 157 13.23 15.83 12.21
N LEU A 158 14.13 16.39 11.40
CA LEU A 158 14.03 16.34 9.94
C LEU A 158 14.15 14.90 9.42
N PHE A 159 15.12 14.14 9.90
CA PHE A 159 15.30 12.76 9.49
C PHE A 159 14.09 11.90 9.87
N ASN A 160 13.59 12.04 11.09
CA ASN A 160 12.37 11.36 11.55
C ASN A 160 11.15 11.75 10.73
N TYR A 161 11.03 13.02 10.32
CA TYR A 161 9.97 13.45 9.40
C TYR A 161 10.05 12.72 8.05
N VAL A 162 11.24 12.62 7.46
CA VAL A 162 11.46 11.90 6.20
C VAL A 162 11.13 10.42 6.36
N MET A 163 11.68 9.78 7.39
CA MET A 163 11.43 8.36 7.72
C MET A 163 9.94 8.06 7.85
N ARG A 164 9.22 8.82 8.69
CA ARG A 164 7.77 8.64 8.91
C ARG A 164 6.98 8.83 7.62
N LYS A 165 7.36 9.80 6.78
CA LYS A 165 6.65 10.07 5.52
C LYS A 165 6.92 8.99 4.47
N VAL A 166 8.16 8.49 4.37
CA VAL A 166 8.50 7.34 3.53
C VAL A 166 7.73 6.11 3.99
N TRP A 167 7.75 5.81 5.29
CA TRP A 167 7.00 4.69 5.87
C TRP A 167 5.50 4.78 5.57
N LEU A 168 4.87 5.94 5.82
CA LEU A 168 3.43 6.12 5.56
C LEU A 168 3.09 5.90 4.08
N HIS A 169 3.93 6.35 3.16
CA HIS A 169 3.74 6.09 1.74
C HIS A 169 3.98 4.63 1.36
N GLN A 170 5.00 3.97 1.91
CA GLN A 170 5.27 2.55 1.71
C GLN A 170 4.08 1.71 2.19
N THR A 171 3.62 1.94 3.42
CA THR A 171 2.49 1.24 4.02
C THR A 171 1.20 1.47 3.22
N ARG A 172 0.95 2.71 2.78
CA ARG A 172 -0.19 3.01 1.91
C ARG A 172 -0.14 2.24 0.60
N ILE A 173 1.04 2.18 -0.04
CA ILE A 173 1.23 1.42 -1.28
C ILE A 173 1.03 -0.07 -1.01
N GLY A 174 1.59 -0.60 0.07
CA GLY A 174 1.44 -1.99 0.51
C GLY A 174 -0.03 -2.38 0.67
N LEU A 175 -0.80 -1.62 1.45
CA LEU A 175 -2.24 -1.85 1.60
C LEU A 175 -2.99 -1.73 0.26
N SER A 176 -2.59 -0.81 -0.61
CA SER A 176 -3.23 -0.61 -1.91
C SER A 176 -3.03 -1.78 -2.89
N LEU A 177 -2.05 -2.68 -2.64
CA LEU A 177 -1.89 -3.91 -3.41
C LEU A 177 -3.05 -4.89 -3.17
N TYR A 178 -3.66 -4.87 -1.99
CA TYR A 178 -4.79 -5.74 -1.61
C TYR A 178 -6.16 -5.15 -1.97
N ASP A 179 -6.23 -3.85 -2.28
CA ASP A 179 -7.47 -3.24 -2.78
C ASP A 179 -7.73 -3.75 -4.21
N VAL A 180 -8.41 -4.88 -4.39
CA VAL A 180 -8.69 -5.45 -5.72
C VAL A 180 -9.47 -4.46 -6.61
N THR A 181 -10.35 -3.66 -6.00
CA THR A 181 -11.24 -2.74 -6.72
C THR A 181 -10.56 -1.44 -7.14
N GLY A 182 -9.53 -1.00 -6.41
CA GLY A 182 -8.86 0.29 -6.59
C GLY A 182 -9.70 1.49 -6.16
N GLN A 183 -10.61 1.29 -5.20
CA GLN A 183 -11.52 2.33 -4.70
C GLN A 183 -11.04 2.98 -3.40
N GLY A 184 -9.88 2.56 -2.86
CA GLY A 184 -9.26 3.15 -1.68
C GLY A 184 -9.74 2.57 -0.34
N TYR A 185 -10.39 1.41 -0.38
CA TYR A 185 -10.83 0.67 0.80
C TYR A 185 -10.47 -0.81 0.65
N LEU A 186 -10.40 -1.51 1.78
CA LEU A 186 -10.21 -2.94 1.87
C LEU A 186 -11.49 -3.58 2.41
N ARG A 187 -11.91 -4.69 1.79
CA ARG A 187 -12.95 -5.56 2.35
C ARG A 187 -12.34 -6.50 3.37
N GLU A 188 -13.20 -7.23 4.08
CA GLU A 188 -12.79 -8.25 5.05
C GLU A 188 -11.78 -9.22 4.44
N SER A 189 -12.11 -9.83 3.29
CA SER A 189 -11.20 -10.75 2.57
C SER A 189 -9.87 -10.11 2.15
N ASP A 190 -9.89 -8.81 1.82
CA ASP A 190 -8.69 -8.10 1.38
C ASP A 190 -7.75 -7.87 2.59
N LEU A 191 -8.31 -7.56 3.76
CA LEU A 191 -7.57 -7.46 5.03
C LEU A 191 -7.11 -8.82 5.55
N GLU A 192 -7.91 -9.87 5.42
CA GLU A 192 -7.52 -11.24 5.79
C GLU A 192 -6.27 -11.67 5.03
N ASN A 193 -6.24 -11.45 3.71
CA ASN A 193 -5.06 -11.74 2.88
C ASN A 193 -3.84 -10.92 3.32
N TYR A 194 -4.02 -9.63 3.61
CA TYR A 194 -2.94 -8.78 4.09
C TYR A 194 -2.34 -9.28 5.40
N ILE A 195 -3.18 -9.58 6.41
CA ILE A 195 -2.71 -10.06 7.71
C ILE A 195 -2.08 -11.44 7.58
N LEU A 196 -2.66 -12.34 6.79
CA LEU A 196 -2.11 -13.67 6.56
C LEU A 196 -0.70 -13.63 5.96
N GLU A 197 -0.47 -12.78 4.97
CA GLU A 197 0.86 -12.57 4.37
C GLU A 197 1.82 -11.82 5.31
N LEU A 198 1.30 -11.06 6.26
CA LEU A 198 2.10 -10.33 7.24
C LEU A 198 2.66 -11.26 8.34
N ILE A 199 1.91 -12.29 8.77
CA ILE A 199 2.27 -13.19 9.89
C ILE A 199 3.71 -13.70 9.84
N PRO A 200 4.24 -14.22 8.70
CA PRO A 200 5.62 -14.72 8.64
C PRO A 200 6.69 -13.65 8.90
N THR A 201 6.32 -12.36 8.84
CA THR A 201 7.21 -11.23 9.13
C THR A 201 7.13 -10.75 10.58
N LEU A 202 6.28 -11.37 11.42
CA LEU A 202 6.03 -11.01 12.81
C LEU A 202 6.63 -12.09 13.75
N PRO A 203 7.87 -11.94 14.23
CA PRO A 203 8.52 -12.95 15.07
C PRO A 203 7.73 -13.29 16.35
N GLN A 204 7.03 -12.30 16.91
CA GLN A 204 6.19 -12.49 18.10
C GLN A 204 5.00 -13.46 17.88
N LEU A 205 4.72 -13.84 16.62
CA LEU A 205 3.66 -14.78 16.26
C LEU A 205 4.19 -16.14 15.77
N GLU A 206 5.51 -16.33 15.68
CA GLU A 206 6.11 -17.56 15.13
C GLU A 206 5.71 -18.82 15.90
N GLY A 207 5.48 -18.69 17.21
CA GLY A 207 5.06 -19.80 18.07
C GLY A 207 3.59 -20.22 17.92
N LEU A 208 2.80 -19.55 17.07
CA LEU A 208 1.41 -19.93 16.83
C LEU A 208 1.31 -21.20 15.98
N GLU A 209 0.41 -22.10 16.35
CA GLU A 209 0.10 -23.26 15.53
C GLU A 209 -0.55 -22.84 14.20
N LYS A 210 -0.19 -23.51 13.10
CA LYS A 210 -0.76 -23.21 11.77
C LYS A 210 -2.29 -23.40 11.72
N SER A 211 -2.82 -24.34 12.49
CA SER A 211 -4.27 -24.54 12.70
C SER A 211 -4.95 -23.30 13.28
N PHE A 212 -4.23 -22.52 14.10
CA PHE A 212 -4.74 -21.32 14.75
C PHE A 212 -4.67 -20.07 13.87
N HIS A 213 -3.91 -20.09 12.76
CA HIS A 213 -3.73 -18.91 11.90
C HIS A 213 -5.07 -18.33 11.41
N SER A 214 -6.01 -19.18 10.99
CA SER A 214 -7.33 -18.71 10.54
C SER A 214 -8.09 -17.95 11.63
N PHE A 215 -8.01 -18.42 12.89
CA PHE A 215 -8.63 -17.75 14.03
C PHE A 215 -7.92 -16.45 14.40
N TYR A 216 -6.58 -16.45 14.35
CA TYR A 216 -5.79 -15.25 14.56
C TYR A 216 -6.14 -14.16 13.53
N VAL A 217 -6.12 -14.51 12.24
CA VAL A 217 -6.46 -13.60 11.14
C VAL A 217 -7.87 -13.05 11.33
N CYS A 218 -8.87 -13.91 11.57
CA CYS A 218 -10.24 -13.48 11.85
C CYS A 218 -10.29 -12.51 13.04
N THR A 219 -9.63 -12.85 14.15
CA THR A 219 -9.60 -12.00 15.36
C THR A 219 -8.98 -10.63 15.09
N ALA A 220 -7.87 -10.59 14.35
CA ALA A 220 -7.18 -9.35 14.00
C ALA A 220 -8.02 -8.49 13.04
N VAL A 221 -8.58 -9.08 11.98
CA VAL A 221 -9.45 -8.38 11.01
C VAL A 221 -10.70 -7.83 11.70
N ARG A 222 -11.34 -8.61 12.58
CA ARG A 222 -12.52 -8.17 13.35
C ARG A 222 -12.26 -6.93 14.19
N LYS A 223 -11.04 -6.77 14.74
CA LYS A 223 -10.66 -5.54 15.45
C LYS A 223 -10.68 -4.32 14.52
N PHE A 224 -10.11 -4.42 13.32
CA PHE A 224 -10.19 -3.33 12.33
C PHE A 224 -11.63 -3.02 11.95
N LEU A 225 -12.45 -4.02 11.58
CA LEU A 225 -13.83 -3.78 11.14
C LEU A 225 -14.70 -3.21 12.26
N PHE A 226 -14.56 -3.70 13.49
CA PHE A 226 -15.39 -3.27 14.61
C PHE A 226 -15.27 -1.77 14.88
N PHE A 227 -14.06 -1.22 14.81
CA PHE A 227 -13.79 0.18 15.13
C PHE A 227 -13.78 1.10 13.89
N LEU A 228 -13.39 0.59 12.72
CA LEU A 228 -13.22 1.41 11.50
C LEU A 228 -14.38 1.29 10.50
N ASP A 229 -15.33 0.37 10.72
CA ASP A 229 -16.55 0.26 9.92
C ASP A 229 -17.82 0.36 10.79
N PRO A 230 -18.09 1.53 11.40
CA PRO A 230 -19.22 1.72 12.30
C PRO A 230 -20.58 1.51 11.62
N LEU A 231 -20.64 1.67 10.29
CA LEU A 231 -21.85 1.49 9.48
C LEU A 231 -22.00 0.05 8.96
N ARG A 232 -21.07 -0.86 9.29
CA ARG A 232 -21.10 -2.28 8.91
C ARG A 232 -21.24 -2.50 7.40
N THR A 233 -20.53 -1.70 6.62
CA THR A 233 -20.50 -1.78 5.17
C THR A 233 -19.63 -2.91 4.63
N GLY A 234 -18.83 -3.55 5.49
CA GLY A 234 -17.81 -4.53 5.14
C GLY A 234 -16.60 -3.91 4.44
N ARG A 235 -16.38 -2.60 4.63
CA ARG A 235 -15.33 -1.83 3.94
C ARG A 235 -14.64 -0.89 4.90
N VAL A 236 -13.32 -0.96 4.92
CA VAL A 236 -12.47 -0.06 5.73
C VAL A 236 -11.60 0.77 4.80
N ARG A 237 -11.63 2.10 4.93
CA ARG A 237 -10.81 2.98 4.08
C ARG A 237 -9.34 2.81 4.44
N ILE A 238 -8.46 2.72 3.44
CA ILE A 238 -7.00 2.62 3.67
C ILE A 238 -6.48 3.81 4.48
N GLN A 239 -7.06 4.99 4.29
CA GLN A 239 -6.70 6.18 5.04
C GLN A 239 -7.02 6.05 6.54
N ASP A 240 -8.12 5.38 6.89
CA ASP A 240 -8.50 5.17 8.30
C ASP A 240 -7.57 4.14 8.95
N ILE A 241 -7.17 3.10 8.22
CA ILE A 241 -6.16 2.13 8.69
C ILE A 241 -4.83 2.82 8.97
N LEU A 242 -4.39 3.74 8.11
CA LEU A 242 -3.15 4.50 8.30
C LEU A 242 -3.22 5.54 9.41
N ALA A 243 -4.43 5.97 9.79
CA ALA A 243 -4.64 6.98 10.82
C ALA A 243 -4.88 6.37 12.21
N CYS A 244 -5.25 5.09 12.28
CA CYS A 244 -5.46 4.38 13.53
C CYS A 244 -4.13 3.84 14.08
N SER A 245 -4.04 3.69 15.40
CA SER A 245 -2.87 3.09 16.07
C SER A 245 -2.78 1.57 15.88
N PHE A 246 -3.87 0.91 15.45
CA PHE A 246 -3.93 -0.55 15.39
C PHE A 246 -2.91 -1.15 14.42
N LEU A 247 -2.61 -0.44 13.33
CA LEU A 247 -1.59 -0.91 12.41
C LEU A 247 -0.20 -0.82 13.04
N ASP A 248 0.06 0.20 13.84
CA ASP A 248 1.31 0.34 14.58
C ASP A 248 1.44 -0.77 15.62
N ASP A 249 0.38 -1.04 16.40
CA ASP A 249 0.32 -2.15 17.37
C ASP A 249 0.58 -3.50 16.67
N LEU A 250 -0.02 -3.74 15.50
CA LEU A 250 0.21 -4.97 14.73
C LEU A 250 1.65 -5.08 14.23
N LEU A 251 2.25 -3.97 13.78
CA LEU A 251 3.62 -3.95 13.25
C LEU A 251 4.69 -3.93 14.34
N GLU A 252 4.36 -3.55 15.57
CA GLU A 252 5.23 -3.66 16.74
C GLU A 252 5.62 -5.12 17.01
N LEU A 253 4.77 -6.08 16.63
CA LEU A 253 5.06 -7.52 16.72
C LEU A 253 6.23 -7.99 15.83
N ARG A 254 6.82 -7.09 15.04
CA ARG A 254 8.07 -7.31 14.30
C ARG A 254 9.31 -7.23 15.19
N ASP A 255 9.22 -6.56 16.33
CA ASP A 255 10.34 -6.43 17.26
C ASP A 255 10.53 -7.75 18.02
N GLU A 256 11.68 -8.40 17.84
CA GLU A 256 12.01 -9.66 18.53
C GLU A 256 12.20 -9.45 20.03
N ASP A 257 12.68 -8.27 20.42
CA ASP A 257 13.00 -7.92 21.80
C ASP A 257 11.84 -7.19 22.51
N LEU A 258 10.61 -7.34 21.99
CA LEU A 258 9.43 -6.69 22.55
C LEU A 258 9.25 -7.08 24.04
N PRO A 259 9.30 -6.11 24.98
CA PRO A 259 9.12 -6.39 26.40
C PRO A 259 7.78 -7.08 26.68
N LYS A 260 7.77 -8.04 27.61
CA LYS A 260 6.57 -8.81 27.97
C LYS A 260 5.39 -7.92 28.37
N ASP A 261 5.64 -6.85 29.12
CA ASP A 261 4.60 -5.92 29.56
C ASP A 261 3.90 -5.24 28.37
N LEU A 262 4.66 -4.87 27.33
CA LEU A 262 4.11 -4.30 26.09
C LEU A 262 3.40 -5.37 25.26
N GLN A 263 3.93 -6.58 25.19
CA GLN A 263 3.29 -7.72 24.52
C GLN A 263 1.92 -8.06 25.14
N GLU A 264 1.81 -8.00 26.47
CA GLU A 264 0.54 -8.23 27.18
C GLU A 264 -0.48 -7.10 26.95
N ALA A 265 -0.02 -5.86 26.82
CA ALA A 265 -0.86 -4.71 26.51
C ALA A 265 -1.30 -4.67 25.03
N ASN A 266 -0.47 -5.22 24.13
CA ASN A 266 -0.70 -5.19 22.69
C ASN A 266 -1.91 -6.06 22.30
N TRP A 267 -2.89 -5.43 21.64
CA TRP A 267 -4.12 -6.12 21.27
C TRP A 267 -3.90 -7.20 20.20
N PHE A 268 -2.88 -7.11 19.38
CA PHE A 268 -2.61 -8.06 18.29
C PHE A 268 -1.67 -9.19 18.72
N SER A 269 -1.19 -9.22 19.97
CA SER A 269 -0.29 -10.25 20.46
C SER A 269 -0.93 -11.65 20.47
N ALA A 270 -0.10 -12.67 20.35
CA ALA A 270 -0.53 -14.06 20.44
C ALA A 270 -1.31 -14.38 21.75
N PRO A 271 -0.85 -13.93 22.95
CA PRO A 271 -1.62 -14.11 24.18
C PRO A 271 -3.01 -13.46 24.13
N SER A 272 -3.14 -12.26 23.55
CA SER A 272 -4.42 -11.57 23.41
C SER A 272 -5.39 -12.35 22.52
N ALA A 273 -4.92 -12.84 21.36
CA ALA A 273 -5.73 -13.66 20.46
C ALA A 273 -6.14 -15.00 21.10
N LEU A 274 -5.20 -15.68 21.77
CA LEU A 274 -5.47 -16.94 22.48
C LEU A 274 -6.45 -16.76 23.63
N LYS A 275 -6.42 -15.63 24.34
CA LYS A 275 -7.38 -15.33 25.41
C LYS A 275 -8.80 -15.22 24.87
N VAL A 276 -9.00 -14.48 23.77
CA VAL A 276 -10.32 -14.35 23.14
C VAL A 276 -10.81 -15.71 22.63
N TYR A 277 -9.94 -16.47 21.98
CA TYR A 277 -10.29 -17.79 21.48
C TYR A 277 -10.57 -18.80 22.59
N GLY A 278 -9.78 -18.79 23.68
CA GLY A 278 -10.01 -19.65 24.83
C GLY A 278 -11.33 -19.35 25.55
N GLN A 279 -11.70 -18.06 25.65
CA GLN A 279 -13.03 -17.68 26.16
C GLN A 279 -14.15 -18.21 25.26
N TYR A 280 -13.99 -18.08 23.94
CA TYR A 280 -14.94 -18.63 22.98
C TYR A 280 -15.09 -20.16 23.12
N LEU A 281 -13.97 -20.91 23.19
CA LEU A 281 -13.98 -22.36 23.34
C LEU A 281 -14.61 -22.84 24.65
N ASN A 282 -14.48 -22.07 25.73
CA ASN A 282 -15.13 -22.40 27.00
C ASN A 282 -16.67 -22.25 26.94
N LEU A 283 -17.18 -21.42 26.03
CA LEU A 283 -18.61 -21.20 25.83
C LEU A 283 -19.19 -22.18 24.80
N ASP A 284 -18.44 -22.53 23.75
CA ASP A 284 -18.84 -23.46 22.67
C ASP A 284 -18.79 -24.92 23.15
N ARG A 285 -19.84 -25.36 23.86
CA ARG A 285 -19.86 -26.66 24.56
C ARG A 285 -20.03 -27.84 23.60
N ASP A 286 -20.69 -27.61 22.47
CA ASP A 286 -20.90 -28.64 21.44
C ASP A 286 -19.86 -28.60 20.31
N HIS A 287 -18.93 -27.64 20.36
CA HIS A 287 -17.83 -27.45 19.40
C HIS A 287 -18.32 -27.33 17.96
N ASN A 288 -19.50 -26.73 17.77
CA ASN A 288 -20.12 -26.59 16.45
C ASN A 288 -19.66 -25.32 15.71
N GLY A 289 -18.89 -24.44 16.36
CA GLY A 289 -18.42 -23.19 15.76
C GLY A 289 -19.32 -21.96 16.02
N MET A 290 -20.39 -22.10 16.81
CA MET A 290 -21.40 -21.07 17.05
C MET A 290 -21.83 -21.08 18.52
N LEU A 291 -22.10 -19.90 19.08
CA LEU A 291 -22.62 -19.78 20.45
C LEU A 291 -24.12 -19.53 20.44
N ASN A 292 -24.86 -20.37 21.16
CA ASN A 292 -26.27 -20.12 21.43
C ASN A 292 -26.46 -19.18 22.64
N LYS A 293 -27.71 -18.79 22.93
CA LYS A 293 -28.01 -17.84 24.02
C LYS A 293 -27.67 -18.39 25.41
N GLU A 294 -27.81 -19.69 25.61
CA GLU A 294 -27.53 -20.35 26.89
C GLU A 294 -26.03 -20.42 27.13
N GLU A 295 -25.26 -20.78 26.10
CA GLU A 295 -23.79 -20.78 26.11
C GLU A 295 -23.23 -19.39 26.39
N LEU A 296 -23.79 -18.34 25.76
CA LEU A 296 -23.34 -16.96 25.99
C LEU A 296 -23.67 -16.45 27.40
N ALA A 297 -24.67 -17.03 28.07
CA ALA A 297 -25.07 -16.62 29.42
C ALA A 297 -24.13 -17.15 30.52
N GLY A 298 -23.27 -18.14 30.21
CA GLY A 298 -22.33 -18.78 31.13
C GLY A 298 -22.87 -20.05 31.78
#